data_AF-A0A5K1APJ9-F1
#
_entry.id   AF-A0A5K1APJ9-F1
#
_cell.length_a   1.000
_cell.length_b   1.000
_cell.length_c   1.000
_cell.angle_alpha   90.00
_cell.angle_beta   90.00
_cell.angle_gamma   90.00
#
_symmetry.space_group_name_H-M   'P 1'
#
loop_
_entity.id
_entity.type
_entity.pdbx_description
1 polymer ?
#
loop_
_entity_poly.entity_id
_entity_poly.type
_entity_poly.pdbx_seq_one_letter_code
_entity_poly.pdbx_strand_id
1 'polypeptide(L)' 'RTTSWQVAPNWEGSYIIKEALHHNSYQLIDVDEMELTNPINALHLKKFYT' A
#
# COMPACT_ATOMS: atom_id res chain seq x y z
N ARG A 1 -30.45 8.62 -15.90
CA ARG A 1 -29.72 7.74 -14.95
C ARG A 1 -28.56 7.12 -15.71
N THR A 2 -27.34 7.64 -15.54
CA THR A 2 -26.12 7.06 -16.14
C THR A 2 -25.27 6.50 -15.01
N THR A 3 -25.10 5.19 -15.00
CA THR A 3 -24.22 4.48 -14.06
C THR A 3 -22.78 4.75 -14.49
N SER A 4 -22.22 5.86 -14.02
CA SER A 4 -20.78 6.11 -14.10
C SER A 4 -20.10 5.10 -13.18
N TRP A 5 -19.54 4.02 -13.73
CA TRP A 5 -18.56 3.21 -13.03
C TRP A 5 -17.40 4.13 -12.67
N GLN A 6 -17.37 4.60 -11.42
CA GLN A 6 -16.22 5.31 -10.89
C GLN A 6 -15.06 4.32 -10.94
N VAL A 7 -14.13 4.52 -11.86
CA VAL A 7 -12.87 3.77 -11.91
C VAL A 7 -12.02 4.30 -10.76
N ALA A 8 -12.34 3.88 -9.54
CA ALA A 8 -11.46 4.06 -8.41
C ALA A 8 -10.25 3.14 -8.60
N PRO A 9 -9.03 3.58 -8.25
CA PRO A 9 -7.88 2.69 -8.19
C PRO A 9 -8.23 1.49 -7.31
N ASN A 10 -7.83 0.29 -7.72
CA ASN A 10 -7.90 -0.91 -6.87
C ASN A 10 -6.84 -0.92 -5.75
N TRP A 11 -6.25 0.24 -5.46
CA TRP A 11 -5.18 0.46 -4.50
C TRP A 11 -5.73 1.27 -3.33
N GLU A 12 -5.42 0.85 -2.11
CA GLU A 12 -5.95 1.44 -0.89
C GLU A 12 -5.39 2.84 -0.61
N GLY A 13 -4.13 3.09 -0.98
CA GLY A 13 -3.48 4.37 -0.73
C GLY A 13 -1.96 4.28 -0.81
N SER A 14 -1.30 5.36 -0.36
CA SER A 14 0.15 5.39 -0.21
C SER A 14 0.55 4.96 1.19
N TYR A 15 1.64 4.20 1.29
CA TYR A 15 2.25 3.78 2.54
C TYR A 15 3.74 4.08 2.52
N ILE A 16 4.32 4.23 3.70
CA ILE A 16 5.76 4.38 3.87
C ILE A 16 6.34 3.06 4.36
N ILE A 17 7.50 2.68 3.81
CA ILE A 17 8.22 1.49 4.25
C ILE A 17 8.91 1.85 5.58
N LYS A 18 8.49 1.17 6.66
CA LYS A 18 9.16 1.28 7.97
C LYS A 18 10.38 0.38 8.03
N GLU A 19 10.25 -0.87 7.59
CA GLU A 19 11.31 -1.88 7.63
C GLU A 19 11.21 -2.86 6.45
N ALA A 20 12.36 -3.29 5.95
CA ALA A 20 12.45 -4.41 5.00
C ALA A 20 12.69 -5.72 5.76
N LEU A 21 11.78 -6.67 5.60
CA LEU A 21 11.84 -7.98 6.25
C LEU A 21 12.38 -9.05 5.29
N HIS A 22 12.63 -10.24 5.83
CA HIS A 22 12.97 -11.41 5.04
C HIS A 22 11.84 -11.78 4.06
N HIS A 23 12.21 -12.55 3.03
CA HIS A 23 11.27 -13.09 2.03
C HIS A 23 10.48 -12.05 1.23
N ASN A 24 11.12 -10.90 0.92
CA ASN A 24 10.55 -9.87 0.06
C ASN A 24 9.27 -9.24 0.63
N SER A 25 9.25 -9.01 1.94
CA SER A 25 8.13 -8.42 2.66
C SER A 25 8.56 -7.12 3.36
N TYR A 26 7.61 -6.21 3.57
CA TYR A 26 7.85 -4.94 4.24
C TYR A 26 6.87 -4.76 5.39
N GLN A 27 7.37 -4.16 6.46
CA GLN A 27 6.52 -3.55 7.48
C GLN A 27 6.16 -2.14 6.99
N LEU A 28 4.86 -1.84 6.93
CA LEU A 28 4.35 -0.57 6.41
C LEU A 28 3.75 0.27 7.53
N ILE A 29 3.89 1.60 7.38
CA ILE A 29 3.14 2.59 8.14
C ILE A 29 2.27 3.39 7.17
N ASP A 30 1.08 3.78 7.61
CA ASP A 30 0.24 4.70 6.87
C ASP A 30 0.72 6.16 7.02
N VAL A 31 -0.04 7.08 6.43
CA VAL A 31 0.27 8.52 6.42
C VAL A 31 0.09 9.18 7.79
N ASP A 32 -0.64 8.53 8.70
CA ASP A 32 -0.86 8.96 10.08
C ASP A 32 0.12 8.25 11.04
N GLU A 33 1.18 7.64 10.50
CA GLU A 33 2.23 6.91 11.21
C GLU A 33 1.73 5.65 11.94
N MET A 34 0.54 5.13 11.59
CA MET A 34 0.02 3.91 12.16
C MET A 34 0.60 2.68 11.45
N GLU A 35 1.15 1.76 12.24
CA GLU A 35 1.72 0.51 11.73
C GLU A 35 0.64 -0.49 11.30
N LEU A 36 0.82 -1.05 10.11
CA LEU A 36 0.01 -2.19 9.67
C LEU A 36 0.43 -3.44 10.44
N THR A 37 -0.51 -4.12 11.09
CA THR A 37 -0.20 -5.29 11.93
C THR A 37 0.46 -6.44 11.16
N ASN A 38 0.18 -6.56 9.86
CA ASN A 38 0.72 -7.63 9.04
C ASN A 38 1.71 -7.08 8.00
N PRO A 39 2.90 -7.68 7.87
CA PRO A 39 3.81 -7.36 6.79
C PRO A 39 3.20 -7.65 5.42
N ILE A 40 3.56 -6.84 4.43
CA ILE A 40 3.05 -6.96 3.06
C ILE A 40 4.17 -7.40 2.13
N ASN A 41 3.90 -8.43 1.32
CA ASN A 41 4.83 -8.86 0.28
C ASN A 41 4.97 -7.78 -0.80
N ALA A 42 6.19 -7.54 -1.27
CA ALA A 42 6.48 -6.54 -2.30
C ALA A 42 5.72 -6.77 -3.62
N LEU A 43 5.30 -8.01 -3.91
CA LEU A 43 4.47 -8.33 -5.08
C LEU A 43 3.13 -7.58 -5.07
N HIS A 44 2.62 -7.25 -3.88
CA HIS A 44 1.38 -6.52 -3.69
C HIS A 44 1.60 -5.01 -3.51
N LEU A 45 2.79 -4.49 -3.83
CA LEU A 45 3.12 -3.09 -3.69
C LEU A 45 3.57 -2.50 -5.03
N LYS A 46 3.27 -1.23 -5.23
CA LYS A 46 3.78 -0.45 -6.36
C LYS A 46 4.59 0.72 -5.82
N LYS A 47 5.86 0.83 -6.24
CA LYS A 47 6.70 1.99 -5.90
C LYS A 47 6.24 3.19 -6.72
N PHE A 48 6.04 4.31 -6.05
CA PHE A 48 5.87 5.61 -6.67
C PHE A 48 7.12 6.43 -6.38
N TYR A 49 7.75 6.94 -7.43
CA TYR A 49 8.84 7.91 -7.32
C TYR A 49 8.24 9.27 -7.67
N THR A 50 8.27 10.20 -6.70
CA THR A 50 7.96 11.61 -6.90
C THR A 50 9.20 12.34 -7.38
#